data_AF-A0A1B6AK95-F1
#
_entry.id   AF-A0A1B6AK95-F1
#
_cell.length_a   1.000
_cell.length_b   1.000
_cell.length_c   1.000
_cell.angle_alpha   90.00
_cell.angle_beta   90.00
_cell.angle_gamma   90.00
#
_symmetry.space_group_name_H-M   'P 1'
#
loop_
_entity.id
_entity.type
_entity.pdbx_description
1 polymer ?
#
loop_
_entity_poly.entity_id
_entity_poly.type
_entity_poly.pdbx_seq_one_letter_code
_entity_poly.pdbx_strand_id
1 'polypeptide(L)'
;MATGRTHRPATRSRGIPEATVARLPLYLRALTALSERSVPTVSSEELAAAAGVNSAKLRKDFSYLGSYGTRGVGYDVEYLVYQISRELGLTQDWPVVIVGIGNLGAALANYGGFASRGFRVAALIDADPAMAGKPVAGIAVQHTDELEDIIQSNGVSIGVIATPAGAAQQVCDRLVAAGVTSILNFAPTVLTVPDGVDVRKVDLSIELQILAFHEQRKAGEETAPGAGAPAAAAGRAAAVAAAESAALTGESAAITGDRKGPDGDVPAVMPA
;
A
#
# COMPACT_ATOMS: atom_id res chain seq x y z
N MET A 1 -30.95 -13.37 -47.20
CA MET A 1 -30.15 -14.19 -46.26
C MET A 1 -28.69 -14.14 -46.69
N ALA A 2 -27.87 -13.39 -45.97
CA ALA A 2 -26.43 -13.28 -46.23
C ALA A 2 -25.71 -13.69 -44.94
N THR A 3 -24.99 -14.80 -44.99
CA THR A 3 -24.22 -15.36 -43.87
C THR A 3 -22.95 -14.54 -43.67
N GLY A 4 -22.96 -13.65 -42.68
CA GLY A 4 -21.77 -12.95 -42.22
C GLY A 4 -20.84 -13.93 -41.50
N ARG A 5 -19.69 -14.24 -42.11
CA ARG A 5 -18.55 -14.82 -41.40
C ARG A 5 -18.09 -13.81 -40.36
N THR A 6 -18.39 -14.06 -39.09
CA THR A 6 -17.76 -13.35 -37.99
C THR A 6 -16.29 -13.74 -37.95
N HIS A 7 -15.44 -12.78 -38.32
CA HIS A 7 -14.01 -12.87 -38.13
C HIS A 7 -13.75 -12.89 -36.61
N ARG A 8 -13.58 -14.08 -36.05
CA ARG A 8 -13.13 -14.27 -34.67
C ARG A 8 -11.63 -13.97 -34.63
N PRO A 9 -11.16 -12.90 -33.98
CA PRO A 9 -9.73 -12.72 -33.79
C PRO A 9 -9.23 -13.90 -32.94
N ALA A 10 -8.28 -14.63 -33.52
CA ALA A 10 -7.63 -15.76 -32.91
C ALA A 10 -6.41 -15.27 -32.12
N THR A 11 -6.54 -15.16 -30.81
CA THR A 11 -5.44 -15.42 -29.85
C THR A 11 -6.06 -15.73 -28.48
N ARG A 12 -6.17 -17.03 -28.18
CA ARG A 12 -6.23 -17.49 -26.78
C ARG A 12 -4.80 -17.39 -26.24
N SER A 13 -4.40 -16.27 -25.68
CA SER A 13 -3.20 -16.24 -24.83
C SER A 13 -3.50 -17.08 -23.59
N ARG A 14 -2.58 -17.98 -23.22
CA ARG A 14 -2.57 -18.49 -21.84
C ARG A 14 -2.31 -17.27 -20.97
N GLY A 15 -3.31 -16.79 -20.25
CA GLY A 15 -3.18 -15.62 -19.39
C GLY A 15 -1.97 -15.76 -18.46
N ILE A 16 -1.22 -14.68 -18.27
CA ILE A 16 -0.12 -14.64 -17.31
C ILE A 16 -0.71 -14.96 -15.93
N PRO A 17 -0.16 -15.93 -15.19
CA PRO A 17 -0.66 -16.24 -13.86
C PRO A 17 -0.64 -15.01 -12.95
N GLU A 18 -1.67 -14.83 -12.12
CA GLU A 18 -1.77 -13.69 -11.19
C GLU A 18 -0.54 -13.57 -10.28
N ALA A 19 -0.02 -14.72 -9.80
CA ALA A 19 1.20 -14.77 -9.02
C ALA A 19 2.43 -14.21 -9.78
N THR A 20 2.47 -14.38 -11.11
CA THR A 20 3.51 -13.79 -11.96
C THR A 20 3.30 -12.29 -12.11
N VAL A 21 2.06 -11.83 -12.36
CA VAL A 21 1.71 -10.39 -12.42
C VAL A 21 2.13 -9.67 -11.13
N ALA A 22 1.90 -10.27 -9.96
CA ALA A 22 2.33 -9.71 -8.67
C ALA A 22 3.85 -9.57 -8.53
N ARG A 23 4.66 -10.34 -9.28
CA ARG A 23 6.13 -10.27 -9.25
C ARG A 23 6.74 -9.38 -10.34
N LEU A 24 6.03 -9.15 -11.45
CA LEU A 24 6.52 -8.30 -12.55
C LEU A 24 7.01 -6.91 -12.08
N PRO A 25 6.34 -6.21 -11.15
CA PRO A 25 6.83 -4.93 -10.64
C PRO A 25 8.20 -5.01 -9.95
N LEU A 26 8.53 -6.15 -9.32
CA LEU A 26 9.83 -6.38 -8.69
C LEU A 26 10.93 -6.52 -9.75
N TYR A 27 10.65 -7.24 -10.84
CA TYR A 27 11.56 -7.38 -11.98
C TYR A 27 11.78 -6.04 -12.66
N LEU A 28 10.70 -5.30 -12.91
CA LEU A 28 10.78 -3.97 -13.50
C LEU A 28 11.65 -3.03 -12.65
N ARG A 29 11.46 -3.01 -11.32
CA ARG A 29 12.31 -2.21 -10.42
C ARG A 29 13.79 -2.55 -10.56
N ALA A 30 14.14 -3.84 -10.58
CA ALA A 30 15.53 -4.27 -10.72
C ALA A 30 16.11 -3.90 -12.09
N LEU A 31 15.34 -4.08 -13.16
CA LEU A 31 15.73 -3.74 -14.53
C LEU A 31 15.89 -2.23 -14.73
N THR A 32 15.00 -1.41 -14.18
CA THR A 32 15.13 0.06 -14.22
C THR A 32 16.44 0.52 -13.57
N ALA A 33 16.80 -0.04 -12.40
CA ALA A 33 18.06 0.29 -11.75
C ALA A 33 19.31 -0.14 -12.56
N LEU A 34 19.20 -1.23 -13.34
CA LEU A 34 20.26 -1.65 -14.27
C LEU A 34 20.33 -0.74 -15.51
N SER A 35 19.18 -0.31 -16.03
CA SER A 35 19.07 0.61 -17.16
C SER A 35 19.63 2.00 -16.83
N GLU A 36 19.34 2.53 -15.64
CA GLU A 36 19.93 3.79 -15.14
C GLU A 36 21.46 3.76 -15.05
N ARG A 37 22.02 2.56 -14.86
CA ARG A 37 23.47 2.30 -14.88
C ARG A 37 24.02 1.96 -16.26
N SER A 38 23.21 2.08 -17.31
CA SER A 38 23.56 1.74 -18.70
C SER A 38 24.07 0.30 -18.87
N VAL A 39 23.54 -0.64 -18.09
CA VAL A 39 23.85 -2.07 -18.25
C VAL A 39 23.03 -2.60 -19.43
N PRO A 40 23.67 -3.08 -20.53
CA PRO A 40 22.94 -3.48 -21.73
C PRO A 40 22.27 -4.85 -21.57
N THR A 41 22.94 -5.78 -20.90
CA THR A 41 22.47 -7.16 -20.73
C THR A 41 22.64 -7.65 -19.30
N VAL A 42 21.72 -8.48 -18.82
CA VAL A 42 21.77 -9.09 -17.49
C VAL A 42 21.47 -10.58 -17.54
N SER A 43 22.19 -11.38 -16.75
CA SER A 43 21.88 -12.81 -16.64
C SER A 43 20.62 -13.06 -15.79
N SER A 44 20.01 -14.24 -15.94
CA SER A 44 18.87 -14.64 -15.11
C SER A 44 19.20 -14.78 -13.63
N GLU A 45 20.48 -15.03 -13.28
CA GLU A 45 20.90 -15.20 -11.89
C GLU A 45 21.10 -13.84 -11.22
N GLU A 46 21.80 -12.93 -11.88
CA GLU A 46 21.98 -11.54 -11.41
C GLU A 46 20.64 -10.83 -11.27
N LEU A 47 19.76 -10.95 -12.26
CA LEU A 47 18.45 -10.30 -12.20
C LEU A 47 17.56 -10.90 -11.10
N ALA A 48 17.61 -12.22 -10.91
CA ALA A 48 16.85 -12.88 -9.85
C ALA A 48 17.36 -12.47 -8.46
N ALA A 49 18.68 -12.36 -8.29
CA ALA A 49 19.27 -11.85 -7.06
C ALA A 49 18.84 -10.39 -6.78
N ALA A 50 18.91 -9.52 -7.79
CA ALA A 50 18.49 -8.12 -7.67
C ALA A 50 16.99 -7.96 -7.36
N ALA A 51 16.15 -8.86 -7.89
CA ALA A 51 14.71 -8.86 -7.64
C ALA A 51 14.30 -9.65 -6.37
N GLY A 52 15.24 -10.33 -5.70
CA GLY A 52 14.95 -11.14 -4.50
C GLY A 52 14.13 -12.40 -4.78
N VAL A 53 14.29 -13.02 -5.96
CA VAL A 53 13.57 -14.24 -6.35
C VAL A 53 14.52 -15.37 -6.74
N ASN A 54 13.98 -16.59 -6.89
CA ASN A 54 14.72 -17.71 -7.45
C ASN A 54 14.83 -17.59 -8.99
N SER A 55 16.02 -17.83 -9.56
CA SER A 55 16.28 -17.73 -11.01
C SER A 55 15.43 -18.67 -11.87
N ALA A 56 15.09 -19.86 -11.37
CA ALA A 56 14.18 -20.78 -12.05
C ALA A 56 12.74 -20.23 -12.11
N LYS A 57 12.29 -19.56 -11.03
CA LYS A 57 10.98 -18.87 -11.02
C LYS A 57 10.98 -17.69 -12.01
N LEU A 58 12.04 -16.89 -12.03
CA LEU A 58 12.18 -15.77 -12.97
C LEU A 58 12.12 -16.25 -14.42
N ARG A 59 12.89 -17.29 -14.79
CA ARG A 59 12.85 -17.86 -16.15
C ARG A 59 11.46 -18.36 -16.53
N LYS A 60 10.74 -18.98 -15.58
CA LYS A 60 9.35 -19.43 -15.77
C LYS A 60 8.37 -18.26 -15.92
N ASP A 61 8.57 -17.18 -15.18
CA ASP A 61 7.74 -15.99 -15.28
C ASP A 61 7.92 -15.29 -16.62
N PHE A 62 9.17 -15.15 -17.07
CA PHE A 62 9.47 -14.52 -18.35
C PHE A 62 9.01 -15.36 -19.54
N SER A 63 8.97 -16.69 -19.43
CA SER A 63 8.46 -17.53 -20.50
C SER A 63 6.96 -17.33 -20.82
N TYR A 64 6.18 -16.74 -19.88
CA TYR A 64 4.80 -16.31 -20.17
C TYR A 64 4.75 -15.00 -20.94
N LEU A 65 5.73 -14.11 -20.75
CA LEU A 65 5.83 -12.85 -21.48
C LEU A 65 6.37 -13.05 -22.89
N GLY A 66 7.23 -14.07 -23.10
CA GLY A 66 7.83 -14.41 -24.38
C GLY A 66 9.26 -14.96 -24.23
N SER A 67 9.94 -15.24 -25.35
CA SER A 67 11.35 -15.65 -25.33
C SER A 67 12.25 -14.43 -25.46
N TYR A 68 12.67 -13.86 -24.32
CA TYR A 68 13.44 -12.60 -24.27
C TYR A 68 14.89 -12.76 -23.82
N GLY A 69 15.34 -13.99 -23.65
CA GLY A 69 16.72 -14.30 -23.29
C GLY A 69 17.42 -15.10 -24.39
N THR A 70 18.67 -14.74 -24.67
CA THR A 70 19.54 -15.55 -25.53
C THR A 70 20.45 -16.40 -24.63
N ARG A 71 20.47 -17.72 -24.86
CA ARG A 71 21.36 -18.62 -24.12
C ARG A 71 22.80 -18.13 -24.24
N GLY A 72 23.47 -17.93 -23.11
CA GLY A 72 24.86 -17.47 -23.06
C GLY A 72 25.05 -15.95 -23.14
N VAL A 73 24.01 -15.16 -23.43
CA VAL A 73 24.07 -13.69 -23.49
C VAL A 73 23.25 -13.04 -22.37
N GLY A 74 22.15 -13.68 -21.97
CA GLY A 74 21.23 -13.13 -20.97
C GLY A 74 20.08 -12.36 -21.62
N TYR A 75 19.54 -11.40 -20.88
CA TYR A 75 18.42 -10.58 -21.30
C TYR A 75 18.88 -9.17 -21.64
N ASP A 76 18.35 -8.62 -22.72
CA ASP A 76 18.48 -7.19 -23.02
C ASP A 76 17.65 -6.38 -22.00
N VAL A 77 18.32 -5.46 -21.30
CA VAL A 77 17.73 -4.73 -20.18
C VAL A 77 16.66 -3.75 -20.65
N GLU A 78 16.97 -2.91 -21.65
CA GLU A 78 16.02 -1.89 -22.14
C GLU A 78 14.79 -2.54 -22.78
N TYR A 79 15.02 -3.60 -23.56
CA TYR A 79 13.94 -4.33 -24.18
C TYR A 79 13.03 -5.00 -23.14
N LEU A 80 13.59 -5.61 -22.08
CA LEU A 80 12.77 -6.18 -21.01
C LEU A 80 12.02 -5.12 -20.20
N VAL A 81 12.64 -3.96 -19.92
CA VAL A 81 11.94 -2.83 -19.28
C VAL A 81 10.71 -2.47 -20.08
N TYR A 82 10.86 -2.32 -21.40
CA TYR A 82 9.76 -2.00 -22.30
C TYR A 82 8.66 -3.07 -22.29
N GLN A 83 9.01 -4.35 -22.45
CA GLN A 83 8.04 -5.44 -22.49
C GLN A 83 7.27 -5.58 -21.17
N ILE A 84 7.96 -5.55 -20.04
CA ILE A 84 7.30 -5.66 -18.72
C ILE A 84 6.43 -4.44 -18.45
N SER A 85 6.89 -3.23 -18.81
CA SER A 85 6.08 -2.02 -18.69
C SER A 85 4.80 -2.12 -19.52
N ARG A 86 4.89 -2.62 -20.75
CA ARG A 86 3.74 -2.83 -21.63
C ARG A 86 2.76 -3.85 -21.06
N GLU A 87 3.24 -4.98 -20.57
CA GLU A 87 2.40 -6.04 -20.00
C GLU A 87 1.73 -5.61 -18.69
N LEU A 88 2.39 -4.74 -17.90
CA LEU A 88 1.79 -4.11 -16.72
C LEU A 88 0.89 -2.90 -17.06
N GLY A 89 0.75 -2.54 -18.33
CA GLY A 89 -0.03 -1.38 -18.76
C GLY A 89 0.58 -0.03 -18.38
N LEU A 90 1.88 0.03 -18.05
CA LEU A 90 2.57 1.26 -17.63
C LEU A 90 3.06 2.12 -18.81
N THR A 91 2.65 1.79 -20.04
CA THR A 91 2.89 2.61 -21.24
C THR A 91 1.87 3.74 -21.42
N GLN A 92 0.89 3.82 -20.51
CA GLN A 92 -0.11 4.88 -20.44
C GLN A 92 -0.12 5.47 -19.03
N ASP A 93 -0.55 6.72 -18.93
CA ASP A 93 -0.76 7.37 -17.64
C ASP A 93 -2.08 6.89 -17.02
N TRP A 94 -2.01 6.41 -15.79
CA TRP A 94 -3.14 6.07 -14.95
C TRP A 94 -3.40 7.22 -13.98
N PRO A 95 -4.51 7.97 -14.15
CA PRO A 95 -4.87 9.03 -13.22
C PRO A 95 -5.32 8.45 -11.88
N VAL A 96 -4.65 8.87 -10.81
CA VAL A 96 -4.86 8.40 -9.44
C VAL A 96 -5.48 9.51 -8.60
N VAL A 97 -6.52 9.18 -7.83
CA VAL A 97 -7.03 10.05 -6.75
C VAL A 97 -6.55 9.52 -5.40
N ILE A 98 -6.08 10.40 -4.52
CA ILE A 98 -5.72 10.06 -3.15
C ILE A 98 -6.76 10.68 -2.21
N VAL A 99 -7.44 9.85 -1.42
CA VAL A 99 -8.44 10.29 -0.45
C VAL A 99 -7.91 10.11 0.97
N GLY A 100 -7.91 11.21 1.73
CA GLY A 100 -7.32 11.32 3.06
C GLY A 100 -5.88 11.84 2.99
N ILE A 101 -5.70 13.15 3.14
CA ILE A 101 -4.42 13.87 3.08
C ILE A 101 -3.90 14.14 4.50
N GLY A 102 -3.89 13.10 5.33
CA GLY A 102 -3.10 13.06 6.56
C GLY A 102 -1.61 12.81 6.27
N ASN A 103 -0.86 12.38 7.28
CA ASN A 103 0.58 12.09 7.14
C ASN A 103 0.89 11.11 5.98
N LEU A 104 0.13 10.01 5.90
CA LEU A 104 0.34 8.99 4.87
C LEU A 104 -0.08 9.48 3.48
N GLY A 105 -1.26 10.08 3.35
CA GLY A 105 -1.73 10.61 2.07
C GLY A 105 -0.80 11.68 1.49
N ALA A 106 -0.31 12.59 2.34
CA ALA A 106 0.67 13.59 1.94
C ALA A 106 2.02 12.98 1.52
N ALA A 107 2.49 11.93 2.21
CA ALA A 107 3.69 11.21 1.82
C ALA A 107 3.53 10.49 0.47
N LEU A 108 2.38 9.86 0.23
CA LEU A 108 2.05 9.21 -1.03
C LEU A 108 1.94 10.22 -2.19
N ALA A 109 1.36 11.39 -1.95
CA ALA A 109 1.26 12.47 -2.94
C ALA A 109 2.65 13.01 -3.36
N ASN A 110 3.59 13.09 -2.43
CA ASN A 110 4.96 13.54 -2.70
C ASN A 110 5.88 12.42 -3.22
N TYR A 111 5.38 11.19 -3.36
CA TYR A 111 6.19 10.08 -3.81
C TYR A 111 6.41 10.11 -5.33
N GLY A 112 7.56 10.66 -5.77
CA GLY A 112 7.92 10.75 -7.18
C GLY A 112 8.00 9.42 -7.93
N GLY A 113 8.05 8.29 -7.21
CA GLY A 113 8.06 6.95 -7.80
C GLY A 113 6.73 6.52 -8.44
N PHE A 114 5.63 7.25 -8.22
CA PHE A 114 4.37 7.02 -8.93
C PHE A 114 4.43 7.55 -10.37
N ALA A 115 4.82 8.81 -10.55
CA ALA A 115 4.89 9.44 -11.86
C ALA A 115 5.85 8.70 -12.80
N SER A 116 7.01 8.25 -12.30
CA SER A 116 7.98 7.48 -13.09
C SER A 116 7.50 6.08 -13.50
N ARG A 117 6.38 5.62 -12.94
CA ARG A 117 5.76 4.32 -13.24
C ARG A 117 4.43 4.45 -13.96
N GLY A 118 4.11 5.63 -14.52
CA GLY A 118 2.86 5.87 -15.24
C GLY A 118 1.65 6.06 -14.32
N PHE A 119 1.85 6.34 -13.02
CA PHE A 119 0.77 6.69 -12.10
C PHE A 119 0.81 8.20 -11.82
N ARG A 120 -0.10 8.94 -12.46
CA ARG A 120 -0.19 10.39 -12.28
C ARG A 120 -1.18 10.70 -11.17
N VAL A 121 -0.73 11.32 -10.09
CA VAL A 121 -1.63 11.85 -9.06
C VAL A 121 -2.42 13.00 -9.68
N ALA A 122 -3.71 12.77 -9.91
CA ALA A 122 -4.59 13.70 -10.60
C ALA A 122 -5.34 14.61 -9.64
N ALA A 123 -5.69 14.10 -8.45
CA ALA A 123 -6.40 14.86 -7.44
C ALA A 123 -6.10 14.35 -6.03
N LEU A 124 -6.19 15.27 -5.06
CA LEU A 124 -6.05 15.03 -3.64
C LEU A 124 -7.35 15.44 -2.96
N ILE A 125 -7.92 14.55 -2.13
CA ILE A 125 -9.23 14.74 -1.51
C ILE A 125 -9.11 14.62 0.00
N ASP A 126 -9.69 15.56 0.72
CA ASP A 126 -9.84 15.46 2.18
C ASP A 126 -11.23 15.92 2.62
N ALA A 127 -11.69 15.40 3.77
CA ALA A 127 -12.95 15.79 4.38
C ALA A 127 -12.77 16.94 5.40
N ASP A 128 -11.54 17.21 5.85
CA ASP A 128 -11.26 18.36 6.69
C ASP A 128 -11.33 19.65 5.85
N PRO A 129 -12.29 20.57 6.13
CA PRO A 129 -12.40 21.83 5.41
C PRO A 129 -11.14 22.70 5.52
N ALA A 130 -10.35 22.52 6.59
CA ALA A 130 -9.07 23.22 6.74
C ALA A 130 -8.01 22.74 5.75
N MET A 131 -8.17 21.56 5.14
CA MET A 131 -7.27 21.04 4.12
C MET A 131 -7.64 21.52 2.72
N ALA A 132 -8.90 21.81 2.46
CA ALA A 132 -9.36 22.31 1.16
C ALA A 132 -8.58 23.57 0.72
N GLY A 133 -8.10 23.56 -0.52
CA GLY A 133 -7.28 24.61 -1.12
C GLY A 133 -5.79 24.59 -0.75
N LYS A 134 -5.37 23.82 0.26
CA LYS A 134 -3.93 23.72 0.60
C LYS A 134 -3.18 22.97 -0.51
N PRO A 135 -2.01 23.48 -0.94
CA PRO A 135 -1.19 22.76 -1.90
C PRO A 135 -0.40 21.64 -1.21
N VAL A 136 -0.51 20.43 -1.74
CA VAL A 136 0.32 19.28 -1.35
C VAL A 136 0.92 18.69 -2.61
N ALA A 137 2.24 18.55 -2.66
CA ALA A 137 2.98 18.13 -3.86
C ALA A 137 2.67 18.98 -5.11
N GLY A 138 2.28 20.26 -4.92
CA GLY A 138 1.89 21.17 -6.01
C GLY A 138 0.44 21.00 -6.51
N ILE A 139 -0.35 20.10 -5.91
CA ILE A 139 -1.76 19.87 -6.23
C ILE A 139 -2.62 20.43 -5.09
N ALA A 140 -3.64 21.22 -5.42
CA ALA A 140 -4.58 21.72 -4.42
C ALA A 140 -5.46 20.57 -3.91
N VAL A 141 -5.56 20.45 -2.59
CA VAL A 141 -6.49 19.51 -1.96
C VAL A 141 -7.92 20.01 -2.17
N GLN A 142 -8.80 19.13 -2.61
CA GLN A 142 -10.22 19.42 -2.84
C GLN A 142 -11.07 18.76 -1.76
N HIS A 143 -12.27 19.28 -1.54
CA HIS A 143 -13.16 18.76 -0.52
C HIS A 143 -13.79 17.43 -0.98
N THR A 144 -14.07 16.54 -0.03
CA THR A 144 -14.68 15.24 -0.30
C THR A 144 -16.04 15.34 -1.00
N ASP A 145 -16.77 16.44 -0.86
CA ASP A 145 -18.08 16.62 -1.50
C ASP A 145 -17.98 16.72 -3.03
N GLU A 146 -16.82 17.09 -3.56
CA GLU A 146 -16.57 17.22 -5.01
C GLU A 146 -16.01 15.92 -5.64
N LEU A 147 -15.92 14.83 -4.86
CA LEU A 147 -15.24 13.59 -5.25
C LEU A 147 -15.73 13.04 -6.60
N GLU A 148 -17.05 12.93 -6.80
CA GLU A 148 -17.64 12.36 -8.01
C GLU A 148 -17.31 13.20 -9.25
N ASP A 149 -17.41 14.52 -9.14
CA ASP A 149 -17.10 15.47 -10.22
C ASP A 149 -15.61 15.42 -10.58
N ILE A 150 -14.75 15.28 -9.57
CA ILE A 150 -13.30 15.16 -9.73
C ILE A 150 -12.94 13.86 -10.44
N ILE A 151 -13.58 12.75 -10.07
CA ILE A 151 -13.34 11.44 -10.70
C ILE A 151 -13.68 11.50 -12.20
N GLN A 152 -14.83 12.07 -12.55
CA GLN A 152 -15.27 12.17 -13.94
C GLN A 152 -14.40 13.13 -14.76
N SER A 153 -14.13 14.33 -14.23
CA SER A 153 -13.35 15.35 -14.95
C SER A 153 -11.89 14.96 -15.18
N ASN A 154 -11.30 14.18 -14.28
CA ASN A 154 -9.91 13.75 -14.38
C ASN A 154 -9.72 12.36 -15.00
N GLY A 155 -10.80 11.64 -15.31
CA GLY A 155 -10.73 10.27 -15.81
C GLY A 155 -10.03 9.33 -14.83
N VAL A 156 -10.32 9.47 -13.54
CA VAL A 156 -9.65 8.70 -12.47
C VAL A 156 -9.86 7.21 -12.71
N SER A 157 -8.76 6.48 -12.77
CA SER A 157 -8.76 5.03 -12.97
C SER A 157 -8.48 4.25 -11.69
N ILE A 158 -7.74 4.85 -10.75
CA ILE A 158 -7.32 4.21 -9.50
C ILE A 158 -7.60 5.11 -8.31
N GLY A 159 -8.25 4.56 -7.28
CA GLY A 159 -8.48 5.23 -6.00
C GLY A 159 -7.51 4.75 -4.93
N VAL A 160 -6.85 5.67 -4.24
CA VAL A 160 -6.03 5.37 -3.06
C VAL A 160 -6.76 5.85 -1.82
N ILE A 161 -7.04 4.95 -0.88
CA ILE A 161 -7.71 5.27 0.38
C ILE A 161 -6.67 5.27 1.50
N ALA A 162 -6.39 6.47 2.03
CA ALA A 162 -5.50 6.72 3.16
C ALA A 162 -6.23 7.40 4.32
N THR A 163 -7.53 7.14 4.46
CA THR A 163 -8.39 7.68 5.51
C THR A 163 -8.36 6.83 6.80
N PRO A 164 -8.86 7.35 7.94
CA PRO A 164 -9.16 6.54 9.10
C PRO A 164 -10.14 5.39 8.77
N ALA A 165 -10.09 4.31 9.57
CA ALA A 165 -10.89 3.10 9.34
C ALA A 165 -12.40 3.36 9.23
N GLY A 166 -12.95 4.24 10.09
CA GLY A 166 -14.38 4.55 10.12
C GLY A 166 -14.92 5.22 8.86
N ALA A 167 -14.07 5.90 8.09
CA ALA A 167 -14.46 6.59 6.86
C ALA A 167 -14.17 5.78 5.59
N ALA A 168 -13.33 4.75 5.68
CA ALA A 168 -12.76 4.07 4.51
C ALA A 168 -13.82 3.36 3.65
N GLN A 169 -14.82 2.73 4.26
CA GLN A 169 -15.90 2.06 3.51
C GLN A 169 -16.75 3.07 2.74
N GLN A 170 -17.13 4.18 3.37
CA GLN A 170 -17.92 5.22 2.71
C GLN A 170 -17.18 5.83 1.52
N VAL A 171 -15.87 6.07 1.65
CA VAL A 171 -15.04 6.53 0.54
C VAL A 171 -14.96 5.49 -0.57
N CYS A 172 -14.78 4.22 -0.22
CA CYS A 172 -14.76 3.11 -1.17
C CYS A 172 -16.07 3.04 -1.97
N ASP A 173 -17.22 3.10 -1.31
CA ASP A 173 -18.53 3.04 -1.95
C ASP A 173 -18.72 4.20 -2.94
N ARG A 174 -18.28 5.41 -2.58
CA ARG A 174 -18.34 6.58 -3.46
C ARG A 174 -17.40 6.47 -4.66
N LEU A 175 -16.18 5.98 -4.46
CA LEU A 175 -15.24 5.70 -5.57
C LEU A 175 -15.85 4.71 -6.57
N VAL A 176 -16.42 3.61 -6.06
CA VAL A 176 -17.07 2.59 -6.88
C VAL A 176 -18.30 3.13 -7.60
N ALA A 177 -19.15 3.91 -6.90
CA ALA A 177 -20.32 4.54 -7.50
C ALA A 177 -19.96 5.53 -8.62
N ALA A 178 -18.81 6.19 -8.51
CA ALA A 178 -18.26 7.08 -9.54
C ALA A 178 -17.55 6.31 -10.69
N GLY A 179 -17.48 4.98 -10.62
CA GLY A 179 -16.95 4.12 -11.69
C GLY A 179 -15.49 3.69 -11.51
N VAL A 180 -14.86 3.96 -10.36
CA VAL A 180 -13.50 3.49 -10.07
C VAL A 180 -13.53 2.01 -9.66
N THR A 181 -12.88 1.15 -10.44
CA THR A 181 -12.87 -0.31 -10.22
C THR A 181 -11.57 -0.83 -9.63
N SER A 182 -10.54 0.01 -9.46
CA SER A 182 -9.25 -0.38 -8.89
C SER A 182 -8.92 0.48 -7.67
N ILE A 183 -8.82 -0.14 -6.50
CA ILE A 183 -8.65 0.55 -5.22
C ILE A 183 -7.42 0.03 -4.48
N LEU A 184 -6.54 0.93 -4.06
CA LEU A 184 -5.42 0.67 -3.17
C LEU A 184 -5.79 1.15 -1.76
N ASN A 185 -5.98 0.21 -0.84
CA ASN A 185 -6.45 0.50 0.51
C ASN A 185 -5.30 0.46 1.53
N PHE A 186 -4.99 1.61 2.15
CA PHE A 186 -4.09 1.72 3.30
C PHE A 186 -4.83 1.86 4.63
N ALA A 187 -6.16 2.00 4.63
CA ALA A 187 -6.91 2.05 5.86
C ALA A 187 -6.82 0.71 6.60
N PRO A 188 -6.75 0.69 7.94
CA PRO A 188 -6.62 -0.53 8.73
C PRO A 188 -7.98 -1.23 8.89
N THR A 189 -8.66 -1.47 7.78
CA THR A 189 -9.95 -2.16 7.71
C THR A 189 -10.05 -2.95 6.41
N VAL A 190 -10.92 -3.97 6.41
CA VAL A 190 -11.27 -4.73 5.20
C VAL A 190 -12.47 -4.05 4.57
N LEU A 191 -12.37 -3.75 3.28
CA LEU A 191 -13.44 -3.11 2.52
C LEU A 191 -14.33 -4.18 1.89
N THR A 192 -15.64 -3.92 1.87
CA THR A 192 -16.60 -4.70 1.11
C THR A 192 -16.82 -4.02 -0.23
N VAL A 193 -16.70 -4.76 -1.33
CA VAL A 193 -16.87 -4.24 -2.69
C VAL A 193 -17.71 -5.20 -3.54
N PRO A 194 -18.42 -4.70 -4.56
CA PRO A 194 -19.14 -5.54 -5.50
C PRO A 194 -18.18 -6.32 -6.41
N ASP A 195 -18.71 -7.35 -7.08
CA ASP A 195 -17.98 -8.11 -8.09
C ASP A 195 -17.45 -7.18 -9.21
N GLY A 196 -16.20 -7.41 -9.63
CA GLY A 196 -15.54 -6.63 -10.67
C GLY A 196 -14.78 -5.39 -10.16
N VAL A 197 -14.74 -5.16 -8.84
CA VAL A 197 -13.87 -4.17 -8.20
C VAL A 197 -12.69 -4.87 -7.54
N ASP A 198 -11.49 -4.48 -7.94
CA ASP A 198 -10.25 -4.99 -7.38
C ASP A 198 -9.76 -4.10 -6.24
N VAL A 199 -9.66 -4.68 -5.04
CA VAL A 199 -9.12 -3.99 -3.86
C VAL A 199 -7.79 -4.63 -3.44
N ARG A 200 -6.73 -3.84 -3.45
CA ARG A 200 -5.43 -4.23 -2.92
C ARG A 200 -5.19 -3.59 -1.57
N LYS A 201 -5.16 -4.38 -0.50
CA LYS A 201 -4.82 -3.91 0.85
C LYS A 201 -3.29 -3.81 1.00
N VAL A 202 -2.82 -2.72 1.61
CA VAL A 202 -1.43 -2.56 2.07
C VAL A 202 -1.43 -2.36 3.56
N ASP A 203 -0.78 -3.26 4.29
CA ASP A 203 -0.67 -3.22 5.75
C ASP A 203 0.79 -3.32 6.16
N LEU A 204 1.44 -2.17 6.33
CA LEU A 204 2.86 -2.12 6.68
C LEU A 204 3.15 -2.75 8.05
N SER A 205 2.17 -2.78 8.95
CA SER A 205 2.31 -3.37 10.28
C SER A 205 2.42 -4.89 10.20
N ILE A 206 1.62 -5.53 9.33
CA ILE A 206 1.71 -6.97 9.09
C ILE A 206 3.08 -7.35 8.52
N GLU A 207 3.61 -6.55 7.59
CA GLU A 207 4.95 -6.78 7.03
C GLU A 207 6.05 -6.72 8.11
N LEU A 208 5.97 -5.74 9.03
CA LEU A 208 6.89 -5.65 10.16
C LEU A 208 6.77 -6.83 11.13
N GLN A 209 5.56 -7.33 11.38
CA GLN A 209 5.34 -8.52 12.22
C GLN A 209 5.99 -9.77 11.62
N ILE A 210 5.91 -9.93 10.30
CA ILE A 210 6.59 -11.02 9.58
C ILE A 210 8.11 -10.91 9.74
N LEU A 211 8.65 -9.69 9.62
CA LEU A 211 10.09 -9.46 9.85
C LEU A 211 10.48 -9.76 11.30
N ALA A 212 9.67 -9.34 12.28
CA ALA A 212 9.92 -9.62 13.69
C ALA A 212 9.96 -11.13 13.97
N PHE A 213 9.09 -11.92 13.36
CA PHE A 213 9.12 -13.38 13.45
C PHE A 213 10.44 -13.96 12.92
N HIS A 214 10.94 -13.48 11.78
CA HIS A 214 12.21 -13.94 11.24
C HIS A 214 13.41 -13.53 12.11
N GLU A 215 13.42 -12.30 12.63
CA GLU A 215 14.49 -11.84 13.53
C GLU A 215 14.53 -12.66 14.83
N GLN A 216 13.36 -12.98 15.41
CA GLN A 216 13.29 -13.86 16.58
C GLN A 216 13.87 -15.25 16.29
N ARG A 217 13.64 -15.81 15.10
CA ARG A 217 14.17 -17.11 14.71
C ARG A 217 15.69 -17.10 14.49
N LYS A 218 16.23 -16.06 13.85
CA LYS A 218 17.69 -15.90 13.70
C LYS A 218 18.38 -15.83 15.07
N ALA A 219 17.81 -15.05 16.00
CA ALA A 219 18.32 -14.96 17.37
C ALA A 219 18.22 -16.30 18.14
N GLY A 220 17.16 -17.07 17.90
CA GLY A 220 16.99 -18.41 18.47
C GLY A 220 17.96 -19.47 17.91
N GLU A 221 18.32 -19.37 16.63
CA GLU A 221 19.28 -20.26 15.95
C GLU A 221 20.74 -19.96 16.36
N GLU A 222 21.09 -18.71 16.69
CA GLU A 222 22.38 -18.34 17.29
C GLU A 222 22.56 -18.81 18.75
N THR A 223 21.46 -19.16 19.43
CA THR A 223 21.48 -19.58 20.86
C THR A 223 21.39 -21.10 21.06
N ALA A 224 21.61 -21.90 20.02
CA ALA A 224 21.66 -23.37 20.15
C ALA A 224 23.12 -23.87 20.29
N PRO A 225 23.67 -24.02 21.52
CA PRO A 225 24.89 -24.77 21.71
C PRO A 225 24.62 -26.26 21.56
N GLY A 226 25.60 -26.97 20.98
CA GLY A 226 25.57 -28.41 20.77
C GLY A 226 25.26 -29.22 22.04
N ALA A 227 24.73 -30.42 21.80
CA ALA A 227 24.33 -31.41 22.79
C ALA A 227 25.32 -31.55 23.98
N GLY A 228 24.80 -31.37 25.21
CA GLY A 228 25.58 -31.61 26.44
C GLY A 228 24.88 -31.25 27.76
N ALA A 229 23.78 -31.96 28.10
CA ALA A 229 23.21 -32.19 29.45
C ALA A 229 22.74 -30.99 30.34
N PRO A 230 21.81 -31.23 31.31
CA PRO A 230 20.85 -30.20 31.77
C PRO A 230 21.11 -29.68 33.19
N ALA A 231 20.71 -28.43 33.47
CA ALA A 231 19.88 -28.03 34.64
C ALA A 231 19.78 -26.50 34.82
N ALA A 232 18.55 -26.07 35.12
CA ALA A 232 18.15 -24.93 35.95
C ALA A 232 18.57 -23.50 35.52
N ALA A 233 17.58 -22.71 35.09
CA ALA A 233 16.99 -21.66 35.95
C ALA A 233 15.84 -20.96 35.22
N ALA A 234 14.63 -21.18 35.71
CA ALA A 234 13.45 -20.41 35.41
C ALA A 234 13.53 -19.02 36.04
N GLY A 235 13.02 -18.00 35.34
CA GLY A 235 12.63 -16.74 35.96
C GLY A 235 13.02 -15.48 35.19
N ARG A 236 12.17 -15.09 34.23
CA ARG A 236 11.70 -13.70 34.01
C ARG A 236 10.95 -13.59 32.67
N ALA A 237 9.66 -13.90 32.73
CA ALA A 237 8.67 -13.51 31.71
C ALA A 237 7.28 -13.44 32.37
N ALA A 238 7.13 -12.55 33.35
CA ALA A 238 5.86 -12.24 33.99
C ALA A 238 5.94 -10.83 34.60
N ALA A 239 5.92 -9.79 33.76
CA ALA A 239 5.83 -8.41 34.26
C ALA A 239 5.23 -7.37 33.28
N VAL A 240 4.75 -7.73 32.08
CA VAL A 240 4.21 -6.72 31.13
C VAL A 240 2.84 -7.10 30.53
N ALA A 241 2.05 -7.93 31.22
CA ALA A 241 0.73 -8.36 30.74
C ALA A 241 -0.42 -8.14 31.75
N ALA A 242 -0.28 -7.18 32.68
CA ALA A 242 -1.30 -6.96 33.73
C ALA A 242 -1.63 -5.48 34.01
N ALA A 243 -1.49 -4.58 33.02
CA ALA A 243 -1.78 -3.15 33.21
C ALA A 243 -2.81 -2.55 32.24
N GLU A 244 -3.44 -3.33 31.36
CA GLU A 244 -4.30 -2.77 30.28
C GLU A 244 -5.73 -3.35 30.24
N SER A 245 -6.26 -3.80 31.39
CA SER A 245 -7.63 -4.36 31.48
C SER A 245 -8.50 -3.75 32.59
N ALA A 246 -8.16 -2.59 33.15
CA ALA A 246 -8.90 -2.04 34.30
C ALA A 246 -9.26 -0.54 34.21
N ALA A 247 -9.42 0.01 33.00
CA ALA A 247 -9.88 1.39 32.86
C ALA A 247 -10.78 1.58 31.63
N LEU A 248 -11.96 0.93 31.63
CA LEU A 248 -13.12 1.31 30.81
C LEU A 248 -14.36 0.46 31.15
N THR A 249 -14.94 0.65 32.33
CA THR A 249 -16.38 0.41 32.56
C THR A 249 -16.88 1.27 33.73
N GLY A 250 -17.74 2.25 33.41
CA GLY A 250 -18.88 2.82 34.17
C GLY A 250 -18.71 3.15 35.67
N GLU A 251 -19.37 4.15 36.26
CA GLU A 251 -20.65 4.73 35.88
C GLU A 251 -20.97 5.95 36.78
N SER A 252 -21.69 6.88 36.18
CA SER A 252 -22.76 7.75 36.69
C SER A 252 -23.09 7.88 38.20
N ALA A 253 -23.23 9.16 38.59
CA ALA A 253 -24.29 9.78 39.39
C ALA A 253 -24.48 9.50 40.91
N ALA A 254 -24.13 10.56 41.66
CA ALA A 254 -25.00 11.34 42.58
C ALA A 254 -25.47 10.75 43.93
N ILE A 255 -25.34 11.56 45.01
CA ILE A 255 -26.43 12.15 45.82
C ILE A 255 -25.95 12.56 47.25
N THR A 256 -26.12 13.87 47.53
CA THR A 256 -26.45 14.59 48.81
C THR A 256 -25.45 14.84 49.96
N GLY A 257 -25.52 16.10 50.44
CA GLY A 257 -25.69 16.44 51.87
C GLY A 257 -24.50 17.13 52.54
N ASP A 258 -24.32 18.45 52.37
CA ASP A 258 -24.81 19.53 53.26
C ASP A 258 -23.86 19.90 54.41
N ARG A 259 -23.47 21.20 54.42
CA ARG A 259 -23.23 22.14 55.54
C ARG A 259 -21.87 22.85 55.65
N LYS A 260 -22.00 24.18 55.46
CA LYS A 260 -21.56 25.29 56.33
C LYS A 260 -20.19 25.93 56.05
N GLY A 261 -20.24 27.20 55.59
CA GLY A 261 -19.12 28.17 55.63
C GLY A 261 -18.81 28.65 57.06
N PRO A 262 -18.12 29.79 57.29
CA PRO A 262 -18.00 30.95 56.39
C PRO A 262 -16.58 31.61 56.33
N ASP A 263 -16.54 32.76 55.65
CA ASP A 263 -15.62 33.90 55.79
C ASP A 263 -14.19 33.84 55.25
N GLY A 264 -13.84 34.92 54.53
CA GLY A 264 -12.48 35.45 54.52
C GLY A 264 -11.96 35.98 53.18
N ASP A 265 -12.28 37.23 52.89
CA ASP A 265 -11.46 38.24 52.19
C ASP A 265 -10.94 38.04 50.74
N VAL A 266 -11.35 39.01 49.93
CA VAL A 266 -10.80 39.48 48.64
C VAL A 266 -9.53 40.33 48.86
N PRO A 267 -8.90 40.95 47.84
CA PRO A 267 -8.27 40.49 46.59
C PRO A 267 -6.76 40.88 46.57
N ALA A 268 -6.00 40.60 45.50
CA ALA A 268 -5.03 41.57 44.92
C ALA A 268 -4.08 41.01 43.83
N VAL A 269 -4.12 41.67 42.66
CA VAL A 269 -2.97 42.29 41.97
C VAL A 269 -1.98 41.41 41.16
N MET A 270 -2.16 41.46 39.83
CA MET A 270 -1.10 41.65 38.83
C MET A 270 -0.61 43.12 38.87
N PRO A 271 0.63 43.51 38.49
CA PRO A 271 1.21 43.44 37.12
C PRO A 271 2.74 43.09 37.12
N ALA A 272 3.49 42.99 36.01
CA ALA A 272 3.46 43.67 34.71
C ALA A 272 3.98 42.77 33.57
#